data_AF-A0A3L7VDI3-F1
#
_entry.id   AF-A0A3L7VDI3-F1
#
_cell.length_a   1.000
_cell.length_b   1.000
_cell.length_c   1.000
_cell.angle_alpha   90.00
_cell.angle_beta   90.00
_cell.angle_gamma   90.00
#
_symmetry.space_group_name_H-M   'P 1'
#
loop_
_entity.id
_entity.type
_entity.pdbx_description
1 polymer ?
#
loop_
_entity_poly.entity_id
_entity_poly.type
_entity_poly.pdbx_seq_one_letter_code
_entity_poly.pdbx_strand_id
1 'polypeptide(L)'
;MAKVKEIRDMADEQIRLVWKDAAETLFRLRIQAQTEKLAAPTEMKKHRRTIARCQTILSQRGTLAPAAPVATVGGADGDPRHEKHAKKHGLTGRAKLKVPGKEGVAARRTFKKRTQSGT
;
A
#
# COMPACT_ATOMS: atom_id res chain seq x y z
N MET A 1 -9.59 14.11 -0.60
CA MET A 1 -8.22 13.98 -1.19
C MET A 1 -7.40 15.09 -0.57
N ALA A 2 -6.38 14.77 0.25
CA ALA A 2 -5.36 15.74 0.64
C ALA A 2 -4.10 15.43 -0.17
N LYS A 3 -3.56 16.43 -0.88
CA LYS A 3 -2.30 16.25 -1.61
C LYS A 3 -1.18 16.15 -0.58
N VAL A 4 -0.15 15.36 -0.90
CA VAL A 4 0.98 15.14 0.03
C VAL A 4 1.67 16.45 0.41
N LYS A 5 1.68 17.44 -0.49
CA LYS A 5 2.22 18.77 -0.22
C LYS A 5 1.47 19.47 0.92
N GLU A 6 0.14 19.53 0.84
CA GLU A 6 -0.72 20.16 1.85
C GLU A 6 -0.51 19.55 3.24
N ILE A 7 -0.37 18.22 3.34
CA ILE A 7 -0.12 17.55 4.64
C ILE A 7 1.28 17.89 5.19
N ARG A 8 2.27 18.17 4.33
CA ARG A 8 3.63 18.56 4.76
C ARG A 8 3.71 20.00 5.24
N ASP A 9 2.82 20.87 4.80
CA ASP A 9 2.79 22.27 5.22
C ASP A 9 2.06 22.44 6.57
N MET A 10 1.32 21.42 7.02
CA MET A 10 0.60 21.39 8.29
C MET A 10 1.51 21.16 9.50
N ALA A 11 1.11 21.70 10.66
CA ALA A 11 1.71 21.40 11.95
C ALA A 11 1.43 19.93 12.38
N ASP A 12 2.30 19.34 13.21
CA ASP A 12 2.19 17.93 13.61
C ASP A 12 0.85 17.60 14.29
N GLU A 13 0.35 18.49 15.14
CA GLU A 13 -0.94 18.30 15.81
C GLU A 13 -2.13 18.33 14.83
N GLN A 14 -2.05 19.17 13.78
CA GLN A 14 -3.06 19.18 12.73
C GLN A 14 -3.00 17.89 11.91
N ILE A 15 -1.81 17.37 11.59
CA ILE A 15 -1.67 16.08 10.89
C ILE A 15 -2.26 14.95 11.73
N ARG A 16 -2.05 14.96 13.05
CA ARG A 16 -2.65 13.99 13.98
C ARG A 16 -4.18 14.10 14.02
N LEU A 17 -4.72 15.31 14.00
CA LEU A 17 -6.17 15.53 13.94
C LEU A 17 -6.78 14.99 12.64
N VAL A 18 -6.18 15.34 11.49
CA VAL A 18 -6.59 14.83 10.18
C VAL A 18 -6.49 13.31 10.10
N TRP A 19 -5.48 12.73 10.73
CA TRP A 19 -5.34 11.28 10.83
C TRP A 19 -6.48 10.63 11.61
N LYS A 20 -6.86 11.21 12.76
CA LYS A 20 -7.99 10.72 13.59
C LYS A 20 -9.32 10.82 12.86
N ASP A 21 -9.62 11.97 12.25
CA ASP A 21 -10.86 12.19 11.49
C ASP A 21 -10.97 11.22 10.28
N ALA A 22 -9.88 11.01 9.55
CA ALA A 22 -9.83 10.04 8.47
C ALA A 22 -10.03 8.59 8.94
N ALA A 23 -9.55 8.24 10.14
CA ALA A 23 -9.75 6.93 10.74
C ALA A 23 -11.20 6.71 11.19
N GLU A 24 -11.84 7.72 11.78
CA GLU A 24 -13.24 7.67 12.16
C GLU A 24 -14.15 7.52 10.94
N THR A 25 -13.89 8.29 9.88
CA THR A 25 -14.63 8.16 8.63
C THR A 25 -14.46 6.77 8.01
N LEU A 26 -13.25 6.20 8.04
CA LEU A 26 -13.00 4.84 7.59
C LEU A 26 -13.79 3.81 8.43
N PHE A 27 -13.90 4.02 9.75
CA PHE A 27 -14.66 3.14 10.63
C PHE A 27 -16.15 3.18 10.28
N ARG A 28 -16.75 4.37 10.16
CA ARG A 28 -18.16 4.54 9.75
C ARG A 28 -18.43 3.87 8.40
N LEU A 29 -17.55 4.07 7.41
CA LEU A 29 -17.66 3.43 6.11
C LEU A 29 -17.55 1.90 6.17
N ARG A 30 -16.79 1.34 7.11
CA ARG A 30 -16.71 -0.12 7.30
C ARG A 30 -18.01 -0.68 7.86
N ILE A 31 -18.61 0.00 8.84
CA ILE A 31 -19.91 -0.42 9.40
C ILE A 31 -20.99 -0.36 8.33
N GLN A 32 -21.05 0.74 7.57
CA GLN A 32 -21.98 0.88 6.44
C GLN A 32 -21.74 -0.19 5.35
N ALA A 33 -20.48 -0.57 5.09
CA ALA A 33 -20.16 -1.61 4.12
C ALA A 33 -20.67 -3.00 4.52
N GLN A 34 -20.89 -3.25 5.82
CA GLN A 34 -21.43 -4.52 6.30
C GLN A 34 -22.96 -4.55 6.19
N THR A 35 -23.62 -3.43 6.46
CA THR A 35 -25.09 -3.36 6.49
C THR A 35 -25.68 -3.15 5.10
N GLU A 36 -24.99 -2.43 4.22
CA GLU A 36 -25.49 -2.04 2.91
C GLU A 36 -24.41 -2.17 1.83
N LYS A 37 -24.82 -2.37 0.57
CA LYS A 37 -23.90 -2.34 -0.56
C LYS A 37 -23.35 -0.92 -0.71
N LEU A 38 -22.10 -0.73 -0.30
CA LEU A 38 -21.45 0.57 -0.28
C LEU A 38 -21.48 1.24 -1.67
N ALA A 39 -22.06 2.45 -1.75
CA ALA A 39 -22.22 3.19 -3.01
C ALA A 39 -20.89 3.49 -3.72
N ALA A 40 -19.81 3.69 -2.95
CA ALA A 40 -18.50 4.06 -3.50
C ALA A 40 -17.35 3.39 -2.73
N PRO A 41 -16.92 2.16 -3.10
CA PRO A 41 -15.76 1.48 -2.48
C PRO A 41 -14.44 2.26 -2.66
N THR A 42 -14.42 3.23 -3.58
CA THR A 42 -13.30 4.14 -3.80
C THR A 42 -13.05 5.05 -2.60
N GLU A 43 -14.07 5.45 -1.84
CA GLU A 43 -13.90 6.33 -0.68
C GLU A 43 -13.08 5.65 0.43
N MET A 44 -13.35 4.36 0.70
CA MET A 44 -12.52 3.58 1.62
C MET A 44 -11.04 3.56 1.19
N LYS A 45 -10.76 3.41 -0.11
CA LYS A 45 -9.39 3.46 -0.64
C LYS A 45 -8.75 4.84 -0.45
N LYS A 46 -9.53 5.92 -0.57
CA LYS A 46 -9.03 7.29 -0.34
C LYS A 46 -8.66 7.51 1.12
N HIS A 47 -9.51 7.15 2.08
CA HIS A 47 -9.22 7.31 3.51
C HIS A 47 -8.02 6.47 3.96
N ARG A 48 -7.89 5.22 3.48
CA ARG A 48 -6.68 4.41 3.74
C ARG A 48 -5.39 5.08 3.26
N ARG A 49 -5.42 5.70 2.08
CA ARG A 49 -4.26 6.43 1.54
C ARG A 49 -3.94 7.69 2.33
N THR A 50 -4.96 8.43 2.78
CA THR A 50 -4.76 9.62 3.63
C THR A 50 -4.09 9.22 4.95
N ILE A 51 -4.59 8.19 5.62
CA ILE A 51 -4.01 7.65 6.87
C ILE A 51 -2.53 7.30 6.67
N ALA A 52 -2.20 6.53 5.63
CA ALA A 52 -0.83 6.12 5.33
C ALA A 52 0.09 7.33 5.07
N ARG A 53 -0.40 8.36 4.37
CA ARG A 53 0.37 9.59 4.11
C ARG A 53 0.66 10.36 5.40
N CYS A 54 -0.34 10.56 6.26
CA CYS A 54 -0.16 11.23 7.54
C CYS A 54 0.86 10.49 8.41
N GLN A 55 0.72 9.16 8.55
CA GLN A 55 1.65 8.34 9.31
C GLN A 55 3.08 8.39 8.74
N THR A 56 3.23 8.36 7.42
CA THR A 56 4.54 8.47 6.77
C THR A 56 5.20 9.81 7.05
N ILE A 57 4.46 10.92 7.01
CA ILE A 57 5.00 12.26 7.28
C ILE A 57 5.37 12.41 8.75
N LEU A 58 4.54 11.92 9.68
CA LEU A 58 4.87 11.90 11.11
C LEU A 58 6.12 11.05 11.38
N SER A 59 6.28 9.92 10.67
CA SER A 59 7.50 9.09 10.74
C SER A 59 8.71 9.84 10.21
N GLN A 60 8.59 10.54 9.08
CA GLN A 60 9.68 11.35 8.50
C GLN A 60 10.11 12.49 9.43
N ARG A 61 9.18 13.05 10.21
CA ARG A 61 9.47 14.08 11.21
C ARG A 61 10.02 13.52 12.53
N GLY A 62 10.11 12.20 12.67
CA GLY A 62 10.57 11.55 13.90
C GLY A 62 9.58 11.64 15.07
N THR A 63 8.35 12.11 14.83
CA THR A 63 7.30 12.24 15.85
C THR A 63 6.44 10.99 15.98
N LEU A 64 6.55 10.05 15.03
CA LEU A 64 6.09 8.68 15.23
C LEU A 64 7.22 7.93 15.91
N ALA A 65 7.05 7.63 17.21
CA ALA A 65 7.95 6.73 17.92
C ALA A 65 8.17 5.48 17.05
N PRO A 66 9.43 5.07 16.78
CA PRO A 66 9.68 3.87 16.01
C PRO A 66 8.99 2.74 16.74
N ALA A 67 7.96 2.17 16.11
CA ALA A 67 7.39 0.92 16.59
C ALA A 67 8.56 -0.06 16.64
N ALA A 68 9.02 -0.34 17.87
CA ALA A 68 9.99 -1.38 18.13
C ALA A 68 9.57 -2.63 17.33
N PRO A 69 10.52 -3.40 16.77
CA PRO A 69 10.19 -4.58 16.01
C PRO A 69 9.28 -5.43 16.89
N VAL A 70 8.02 -5.57 16.47
CA VAL A 70 7.03 -6.39 17.16
C VAL A 70 7.65 -7.77 17.33
N ALA A 71 8.08 -8.06 18.56
CA ALA A 71 8.49 -9.38 18.94
C ALA A 71 7.32 -10.30 18.58
N THR A 72 7.63 -11.32 17.81
CA THR A 72 6.75 -12.45 17.54
C THR A 72 6.25 -12.98 18.88
N VAL A 73 5.02 -12.61 19.26
CA VAL A 73 4.31 -13.30 20.32
C VAL A 73 3.95 -14.66 19.71
N GLY A 74 4.78 -15.65 20.03
CA GLY A 74 4.44 -17.05 19.83
C GLY A 74 3.22 -17.37 20.66
N GLY A 75 2.06 -17.36 20.02
CA GLY A 75 0.87 -18.06 20.53
C GLY A 75 1.10 -19.54 20.31
N ALA A 76 1.62 -20.21 21.34
CA ALA A 76 1.66 -21.64 21.44
C ALA A 76 0.26 -22.13 21.87
N ASP A 77 -0.59 -22.47 20.91
CA ASP A 77 -1.72 -23.38 21.11
C ASP A 77 -1.77 -24.33 19.92
N GLY A 78 -1.62 -25.62 20.22
CA GLY A 78 -1.11 -26.64 19.31
C GLY A 78 -2.10 -27.20 18.30
N ASP A 79 -1.57 -27.47 17.10
CA ASP A 79 -1.96 -28.60 16.26
C ASP A 79 -0.67 -29.20 15.66
N PRO A 80 -0.22 -30.43 16.02
CA PRO A 80 1.07 -30.96 15.64
C PRO A 80 1.01 -31.68 14.29
N ARG A 81 0.37 -31.07 13.28
CA ARG A 81 0.23 -31.67 11.95
C ARG A 81 0.60 -30.66 10.87
N HIS A 82 1.90 -30.47 10.67
CA HIS A 82 2.57 -30.51 9.36
C HIS A 82 3.99 -29.89 9.47
N GLU A 83 4.84 -30.47 10.32
CA GLU A 83 6.23 -30.05 10.51
C GLU A 83 7.17 -30.66 9.45
N LYS A 84 6.81 -30.51 8.17
CA LYS A 84 7.72 -30.85 7.06
C LYS A 84 7.56 -29.79 5.97
N HIS A 85 8.64 -29.03 5.76
CA HIS A 85 8.85 -27.98 4.76
C HIS A 85 8.52 -26.52 5.16
N ALA A 86 9.30 -25.97 6.10
CA ALA A 86 9.45 -24.52 6.25
C ALA A 86 10.93 -24.07 6.20
N LYS A 87 11.76 -24.68 5.33
CA LYS A 87 12.97 -24.00 4.82
C LYS A 87 12.56 -23.10 3.67
N LYS A 88 11.95 -21.95 3.95
CA LYS A 88 11.94 -20.85 2.99
C LYS A 88 13.31 -20.19 3.05
N HIS A 89 14.19 -20.61 2.14
CA HIS A 89 15.35 -19.84 1.74
C HIS A 89 14.90 -18.38 1.56
N GLY A 90 15.52 -17.46 2.31
CA GLY A 90 15.36 -16.04 2.05
C GLY A 90 15.61 -15.78 0.57
N LEU A 91 14.84 -14.88 -0.03
CA LEU A 91 14.99 -14.48 -1.43
C LEU A 91 16.31 -13.69 -1.62
N THR A 92 17.45 -14.37 -1.50
CA THR A 92 18.75 -13.94 -2.00
C THR A 92 18.74 -14.12 -3.51
N GLY A 93 17.95 -13.28 -4.19
CA GLY A 93 17.72 -13.44 -5.63
C GLY A 93 16.72 -12.48 -6.24
N ARG A 94 16.35 -11.39 -5.55
CA ARG A 94 15.64 -10.29 -6.23
C ARG A 94 16.66 -9.55 -7.09
N ALA A 95 16.98 -10.13 -8.24
CA ALA A 95 17.72 -9.48 -9.31
C ALA A 95 17.13 -8.07 -9.47
N LYS A 96 17.98 -7.06 -9.33
CA LYS A 96 17.57 -5.69 -9.59
C LYS A 96 17.11 -5.65 -11.05
N LEU A 97 15.80 -5.61 -11.27
CA LEU A 97 15.24 -5.19 -12.55
C LEU A 97 15.70 -3.74 -12.74
N LYS A 98 16.86 -3.60 -13.39
CA LYS A 98 17.36 -2.32 -13.89
C LYS A 98 16.33 -1.90 -14.93
N VAL A 99 15.47 -0.96 -14.56
CA VAL A 99 14.62 -0.27 -15.54
C VAL A 99 15.59 0.38 -16.54
N PRO A 100 15.57 0.01 -17.84
CA PRO A 100 16.39 0.70 -18.81
C PRO A 100 15.91 2.16 -18.85
N GLY A 101 16.87 3.09 -18.84
CA GLY A 101 16.59 4.51 -18.97
C GLY A 101 15.76 4.81 -20.22
N LYS A 102 15.24 6.04 -20.27
CA LYS A 102 14.29 6.59 -21.25
C LYS A 102 14.55 6.25 -22.74
N GLU A 103 15.74 5.78 -23.09
CA GLU A 103 16.18 5.42 -24.44
C GLU A 103 15.72 4.02 -24.89
N GLY A 104 15.40 3.10 -23.97
CA GLY A 104 15.02 1.71 -24.31
C GLY A 104 13.56 1.48 -24.69
N VAL A 105 12.68 2.48 -24.53
CA VAL A 105 11.23 2.35 -24.75
C VAL A 105 10.85 2.59 -26.23
N ALA A 106 11.71 3.24 -27.01
CA ALA A 106 11.43 3.63 -28.38
C ALA A 106 11.43 2.47 -29.40
N ALA A 107 12.04 1.32 -29.07
CA ALA A 107 12.25 0.23 -30.02
C ALA A 107 11.10 -0.80 -30.12
N ARG A 108 10.01 -0.64 -29.35
CA ARG A 108 8.90 -1.63 -29.34
C ARG A 108 7.60 -1.08 -29.94
N ARG A 109 7.67 -0.50 -31.14
CA ARG A 109 6.48 -0.24 -31.97
C ARG A 109 6.80 -0.39 -33.45
N THR A 110 6.84 -1.62 -33.93
CA THR A 110 6.56 -1.91 -35.34
C THR A 110 5.31 -2.79 -35.40
N PHE A 111 4.16 -2.12 -35.43
CA PHE A 111 2.88 -2.75 -35.75
C PHE A 111 2.91 -3.13 -37.23
N LYS A 112 3.33 -4.36 -37.52
CA LYS A 112 3.30 -4.91 -38.89
C LYS A 112 1.84 -5.23 -39.21
N LYS A 113 1.17 -4.35 -39.96
CA LYS A 113 -0.17 -4.60 -40.49
C LYS A 113 -0.12 -5.88 -41.31
N ARG A 114 -0.79 -6.93 -40.83
CA ARG A 114 -1.05 -8.15 -41.61
C ARG A 114 -2.13 -7.79 -42.62
N THR A 115 -1.74 -7.41 -43.82
CA THR A 115 -2.67 -7.31 -44.95
C THR A 115 -3.06 -8.74 -45.32
N GLN A 116 -4.31 -9.11 -45.06
CA GLN A 116 -4.93 -10.21 -45.79
C GLN A 116 -5.10 -9.75 -47.24
N SER A 117 -4.44 -10.41 -48.16
CA SER A 117 -4.77 -10.41 -49.59
C SER A 117 -4.56 -11.84 -50.07
N GLY A 118 -5.64 -12.43 -50.57
CA GLY A 118 -5.72 -13.85 -50.91
C GLY A 118 -4.99 -14.25 -52.19
N THR A 119 -4.76 -15.55 -52.30
CA THR A 119 -5.07 -16.43 -53.44
C THR A 119 -5.08 -17.85 -52.91
#